data_AF-A0A3A2IXJ2-F1
#
_entry.id   AF-A0A3A2IXJ2-F1
#
_cell.length_a   1.000
_cell.length_b   1.000
_cell.length_c   1.000
_cell.angle_alpha   90.00
_cell.angle_beta   90.00
_cell.angle_gamma   90.00
#
_symmetry.space_group_name_H-M   'P 1'
#
loop_
_entity.id
_entity.type
_entity.pdbx_description
1 polymer ?
#
loop_
_entity_poly.entity_id
_entity_poly.type
_entity_poly.pdbx_seq_one_letter_code
_entity_poly.pdbx_strand_id
1 'polypeptide(L)'
;MKKLPALLLVLGCATLLACGKGEEVNGHNTKTAYRSVKAIKNRLSTDARIEFEVSFWTIRDAKKDDKEFLSVVDGKKPNEIIALGKEIYEQRKQAGYKGYEGYSSWEEMIAKFGKERMDQDNRKGKSKDDKENDLLYKL
;
A
#
# COMPACT_ATOMS: atom_id res chain seq x y z
N MET A 1 12.35 20.47 -47.91
CA MET A 1 12.39 19.20 -47.16
C MET A 1 13.31 19.32 -45.94
N LYS A 2 12.82 19.81 -44.78
CA LYS A 2 13.62 19.92 -43.53
C LYS A 2 12.78 19.72 -42.25
N LYS A 3 11.61 19.07 -42.35
CA LYS A 3 10.64 18.91 -41.24
C LYS A 3 10.62 17.50 -40.65
N LEU A 4 11.33 16.53 -41.25
CA LEU A 4 11.41 15.15 -40.75
C LEU A 4 12.10 14.98 -39.37
N PRO A 5 13.15 15.73 -38.97
CA PRO A 5 13.86 15.42 -37.73
C PRO A 5 13.05 15.81 -36.48
N ALA A 6 12.13 16.78 -36.58
CA ALA A 6 11.28 17.18 -35.46
C ALA A 6 10.21 16.13 -35.12
N LEU A 7 9.73 15.37 -36.11
CA LEU A 7 8.71 14.33 -35.90
C LEU A 7 9.30 13.10 -35.18
N LEU A 8 10.54 12.72 -35.48
CA LEU A 8 11.26 11.61 -34.84
C LEU A 8 11.61 11.90 -33.37
N LEU A 9 11.88 13.17 -33.03
CA LEU A 9 12.26 13.56 -31.67
C LEU A 9 11.07 13.57 -30.70
N VAL A 10 9.86 13.88 -31.19
CA VAL A 10 8.61 13.78 -30.41
C VAL A 10 8.17 12.33 -30.23
N LEU A 11 8.39 11.47 -31.24
CA LEU A 11 8.03 10.05 -31.17
C LEU A 11 8.92 9.24 -30.21
N GLY A 12 10.19 9.64 -30.02
CA GLY A 12 11.11 9.01 -29.06
C GLY A 12 10.82 9.32 -27.59
N CYS A 13 10.15 10.44 -27.28
CA CYS A 13 9.81 10.78 -25.90
C CYS A 13 8.64 9.95 -25.34
N ALA A 14 7.75 9.42 -26.19
CA ALA A 14 6.62 8.62 -25.76
C ALA A 14 7.01 7.23 -25.24
N THR A 15 8.16 6.67 -25.65
CA THR A 15 8.64 5.36 -25.20
C THR A 15 9.26 5.39 -23.79
N LEU A 16 9.50 6.57 -23.21
CA LEU A 16 10.04 6.72 -21.85
C LEU A 16 8.98 6.54 -20.74
N LEU A 17 7.69 6.45 -21.08
CA LEU A 17 6.60 6.18 -20.13
C LEU A 17 6.48 4.68 -19.74
N ALA A 18 7.31 3.80 -20.31
CA ALA A 18 7.27 2.37 -20.06
C ALA A 18 7.88 1.92 -18.70
N CYS A 19 8.29 2.86 -17.83
CA CYS A 19 8.88 2.57 -16.53
C CYS A 19 7.85 2.57 -15.37
N GLY A 20 6.58 2.22 -15.63
CA GLY A 20 5.50 2.24 -14.63
C GLY A 20 5.50 1.09 -13.62
N LYS A 21 6.21 -0.02 -13.89
CA LYS A 21 6.20 -1.21 -13.01
C LYS A 21 6.77 -0.95 -11.60
N GLY A 22 7.56 0.11 -11.44
CA GLY A 22 8.10 0.50 -10.14
C GLY A 22 7.06 1.15 -9.21
N GLU A 23 5.88 1.48 -9.72
CA GLU A 23 4.79 2.15 -9.01
C GLU A 23 3.62 1.20 -8.69
N GLU A 24 3.71 -0.06 -9.10
CA GLU A 24 2.65 -1.07 -8.97
C GLU A 24 3.10 -2.23 -8.08
N VAL A 25 2.13 -2.86 -7.40
CA VAL A 25 2.40 -4.08 -6.64
C VAL A 25 2.68 -5.23 -7.61
N ASN A 26 3.81 -5.92 -7.42
CA ASN A 26 4.14 -7.11 -8.18
C ASN A 26 3.64 -8.35 -7.45
N GLY A 27 2.44 -8.80 -7.80
CA GLY A 27 1.77 -9.97 -7.25
C GLY A 27 2.22 -11.31 -7.83
N HIS A 28 3.36 -11.39 -8.53
CA HIS A 28 3.86 -12.67 -9.04
C HIS A 28 4.03 -13.74 -7.94
N ASN A 29 4.46 -13.33 -6.75
CA ASN A 29 4.41 -14.11 -5.52
C ASN A 29 4.38 -13.18 -4.29
N THR A 30 4.16 -13.75 -3.11
CA THR A 30 4.08 -12.98 -1.85
C THR A 30 5.36 -12.18 -1.57
N LYS A 31 6.53 -12.76 -1.85
CA LYS A 31 7.82 -12.09 -1.66
C LYS A 31 7.97 -10.86 -2.57
N THR A 32 7.55 -10.93 -3.83
CA THR A 32 7.59 -9.78 -4.74
C THR A 32 6.55 -8.74 -4.35
N ALA A 33 5.36 -9.16 -3.93
CA ALA A 33 4.30 -8.24 -3.52
C ALA A 33 4.74 -7.41 -2.32
N TYR A 34 5.26 -8.05 -1.27
CA TYR A 34 5.73 -7.38 -0.06
C TYR A 34 6.93 -6.47 -0.34
N ARG A 35 7.82 -6.87 -1.25
CA ARG A 35 8.93 -6.02 -1.70
C ARG A 35 8.43 -4.77 -2.43
N SER A 36 7.46 -4.91 -3.34
CA SER A 36 6.87 -3.77 -4.04
C SER A 36 6.20 -2.82 -3.05
N VAL A 37 5.40 -3.32 -2.11
CA VAL A 37 4.78 -2.49 -1.06
C VAL A 37 5.83 -1.71 -0.26
N LYS A 38 6.92 -2.37 0.14
CA LYS A 38 8.03 -1.69 0.84
C LYS A 38 8.68 -0.61 -0.02
N ALA A 39 8.87 -0.85 -1.32
CA ALA A 39 9.49 0.13 -2.22
C ALA A 39 8.56 1.32 -2.48
N ILE A 40 7.28 1.05 -2.74
CA ILE A 40 6.22 2.04 -2.98
C ILE A 40 6.04 2.94 -1.75
N LYS A 41 5.88 2.36 -0.57
CA LYS A 41 5.58 3.12 0.66
C LYS A 41 6.66 4.15 1.00
N ASN A 42 7.91 3.86 0.65
CA ASN A 42 9.04 4.77 0.88
C ASN A 42 9.02 6.02 -0.01
N ARG A 43 8.22 6.03 -1.09
CA ARG A 43 8.06 7.16 -2.01
C ARG A 43 6.80 7.99 -1.73
N LEU A 44 5.89 7.46 -0.92
CA LEU A 44 4.66 8.16 -0.52
C LEU A 44 4.94 9.18 0.59
N SER A 45 4.09 10.22 0.65
CA SER A 45 4.01 11.10 1.80
C SER A 45 3.64 10.32 3.08
N THR A 46 3.90 10.88 4.24
CA THR A 46 3.66 10.19 5.53
C THR A 46 2.21 9.73 5.67
N ASP A 47 1.25 10.59 5.34
CA ASP A 47 -0.18 10.28 5.46
C ASP A 47 -0.60 9.20 4.47
N ALA A 48 -0.22 9.34 3.19
CA ALA A 48 -0.53 8.36 2.15
C ALA A 48 0.16 7.01 2.41
N ARG A 49 1.32 7.00 3.06
CA ARG A 49 2.06 5.78 3.43
C ARG A 49 1.28 4.95 4.42
N ILE A 50 0.69 5.56 5.46
CA ILE A 50 -0.07 4.85 6.49
C ILE A 50 -1.31 4.23 5.86
N GLU A 51 -2.08 5.03 5.13
CA GLU A 51 -3.31 4.57 4.50
C GLU A 51 -3.06 3.45 3.48
N PHE A 52 -2.04 3.58 2.64
CA PHE A 52 -1.63 2.53 1.70
C PHE A 52 -1.28 1.22 2.40
N GLU A 53 -0.50 1.28 3.48
CA GLU A 53 -0.06 0.08 4.20
C GLU A 53 -1.22 -0.60 4.93
N VAL A 54 -2.07 0.17 5.62
CA VAL A 54 -3.28 -0.37 6.28
C VAL A 54 -4.21 -1.02 5.25
N SER A 55 -4.35 -0.41 4.07
CA SER A 55 -5.17 -0.95 2.99
C SER A 55 -4.63 -2.28 2.46
N PHE A 56 -3.31 -2.36 2.20
CA PHE A 56 -2.69 -3.59 1.75
C PHE A 56 -2.88 -4.75 2.74
N TRP A 57 -2.70 -4.50 4.03
CA TRP A 57 -2.90 -5.51 5.07
C TRP A 57 -4.37 -5.86 5.30
N THR A 58 -5.28 -4.90 5.12
CA THR A 58 -6.73 -5.17 5.13
C THR A 58 -7.11 -6.14 4.01
N ILE A 59 -6.57 -5.96 2.80
CA ILE A 59 -6.77 -6.89 1.68
C ILE A 59 -6.17 -8.26 2.00
N ARG A 60 -4.96 -8.32 2.58
CA ARG A 60 -4.28 -9.57 2.93
C ARG A 60 -5.05 -10.39 3.97
N ASP A 61 -5.62 -9.74 4.98
CA ASP A 61 -6.43 -10.42 6.00
C ASP A 61 -7.79 -10.87 5.43
N ALA A 62 -8.38 -10.09 4.53
CA ALA A 62 -9.62 -10.46 3.82
C ALA A 62 -9.44 -11.65 2.88
N LYS A 63 -8.31 -11.70 2.19
CA LYS A 63 -7.98 -12.71 1.19
C LYS A 63 -6.88 -13.60 1.74
N LYS A 64 -7.28 -14.57 2.57
CA LYS A 64 -6.32 -15.42 3.31
C LYS A 64 -5.52 -16.34 2.38
N ASP A 65 -6.16 -16.82 1.31
CA ASP A 65 -5.51 -17.59 0.26
C ASP A 65 -4.52 -16.72 -0.52
N ASP A 66 -3.28 -17.20 -0.66
CA ASP A 66 -2.21 -16.45 -1.31
C ASP A 66 -2.50 -16.21 -2.79
N LYS A 67 -3.11 -17.17 -3.50
CA LYS A 67 -3.37 -17.02 -4.93
C LYS A 67 -4.45 -15.98 -5.18
N GLU A 68 -5.54 -16.04 -4.41
CA GLU A 68 -6.60 -15.03 -4.44
C GLU A 68 -6.03 -13.65 -4.11
N PHE A 69 -5.31 -13.52 -2.99
CA PHE A 69 -4.67 -12.28 -2.58
C PHE A 69 -3.79 -11.68 -3.67
N LEU A 70 -2.87 -12.49 -4.20
CA LEU A 70 -1.92 -12.06 -5.22
C LEU A 70 -2.62 -11.61 -6.50
N SER A 71 -3.64 -12.35 -6.95
CA SER A 71 -4.43 -11.97 -8.13
C SER A 71 -5.19 -10.66 -7.95
N VAL A 72 -5.55 -10.33 -6.70
CA VAL A 72 -6.28 -9.11 -6.37
C VAL A 72 -5.36 -7.90 -6.31
N VAL A 73 -4.12 -8.05 -5.84
CA VAL A 73 -3.19 -6.91 -5.66
C VAL A 73 -2.24 -6.69 -6.83
N ASP A 74 -2.02 -7.69 -7.69
CA ASP A 74 -1.08 -7.58 -8.81
C ASP A 74 -1.44 -6.42 -9.76
N GLY A 75 -0.43 -5.66 -10.17
CA GLY A 75 -0.56 -4.52 -11.07
C GLY A 75 -1.24 -3.28 -10.47
N LYS A 76 -1.72 -3.33 -9.22
CA LYS A 76 -2.41 -2.20 -8.61
C LYS A 76 -1.43 -1.14 -8.12
N LYS A 77 -1.78 0.12 -8.39
CA LYS A 77 -1.12 1.32 -7.87
C LYS A 77 -1.57 1.63 -6.45
N PRO A 78 -0.87 2.54 -5.72
CA PRO A 78 -1.19 2.84 -4.32
C PRO A 78 -2.64 3.26 -4.11
N ASN A 79 -3.16 4.14 -4.96
CA ASN A 79 -4.53 4.65 -4.85
C ASN A 79 -5.58 3.54 -5.07
N GLU A 80 -5.28 2.56 -5.93
CA GLU A 80 -6.17 1.41 -6.18
C GLU A 80 -6.17 0.43 -5.01
N ILE A 81 -4.99 0.22 -4.40
CA ILE A 81 -4.88 -0.55 -3.15
C ILE A 81 -5.67 0.13 -2.02
N ILE A 82 -5.58 1.47 -1.91
CA ILE A 82 -6.33 2.25 -0.91
C ILE A 82 -7.83 2.11 -1.13
N ALA A 83 -8.30 2.35 -2.36
CA ALA A 83 -9.71 2.25 -2.70
C ALA A 83 -10.29 0.86 -2.37
N LEU A 84 -9.56 -0.20 -2.72
CA LEU A 84 -9.97 -1.57 -2.44
C LEU A 84 -9.95 -1.90 -0.93
N GLY A 85 -8.93 -1.43 -0.20
CA GLY A 85 -8.86 -1.60 1.26
C GLY A 85 -10.07 -0.96 1.96
N LYS A 86 -10.44 0.26 1.54
CA LYS A 86 -11.62 0.96 2.05
C LYS A 86 -12.92 0.22 1.70
N GLU A 87 -13.06 -0.29 0.48
CA GLU A 87 -14.22 -1.09 0.09
C GLU A 87 -14.39 -2.34 0.97
N ILE A 88 -13.31 -3.08 1.19
CA ILE A 88 -13.29 -4.28 2.04
C ILE A 88 -13.63 -3.93 3.49
N TYR A 89 -13.11 -2.80 4.00
CA TYR A 89 -13.45 -2.32 5.33
C TYR A 89 -14.95 -2.09 5.48
N GLU A 90 -15.57 -1.35 4.54
CA GLU A 90 -17.00 -1.06 4.61
C GLU A 90 -17.84 -2.34 4.53
N GLN A 91 -17.49 -3.26 3.62
CA GLN A 91 -18.17 -4.56 3.50
C GLN A 91 -18.10 -5.36 4.82
N ARG A 92 -16.92 -5.46 5.41
CA ARG A 92 -16.69 -6.20 6.66
C ARG A 92 -17.33 -5.52 7.87
N LYS A 93 -17.33 -4.19 7.91
CA LYS A 93 -17.98 -3.41 8.96
C LYS A 93 -19.49 -3.63 8.95
N GLN A 94 -20.10 -3.58 7.76
CA GLN A 94 -21.53 -3.91 7.59
C GLN A 94 -21.83 -5.37 7.94
N ALA A 95 -20.89 -6.28 7.71
CA ALA A 95 -20.98 -7.69 8.12
C ALA A 95 -20.73 -7.93 9.63
N GLY A 96 -20.51 -6.89 10.44
CA GLY A 96 -20.29 -7.03 11.88
C GLY A 96 -18.92 -7.61 12.25
N TYR A 97 -17.88 -7.36 11.44
CA TYR A 97 -16.53 -7.80 11.78
C TYR A 97 -16.03 -7.13 13.06
N LYS A 98 -15.81 -7.93 14.10
CA LYS A 98 -15.40 -7.48 15.45
C LYS A 98 -14.14 -6.61 15.45
N GLY A 99 -13.20 -6.85 14.53
CA GLY A 99 -11.99 -6.05 14.41
C GLY A 99 -12.23 -4.58 14.10
N TYR A 100 -13.43 -4.22 13.62
CA TYR A 100 -13.80 -2.84 13.25
C TYR A 100 -14.81 -2.18 14.20
N GLU A 101 -15.30 -2.86 15.23
CA GLU A 101 -16.28 -2.31 16.18
C GLU A 101 -15.77 -1.05 16.90
N GLY A 102 -14.46 -0.96 17.13
CA GLY A 102 -13.81 0.17 17.80
C GLY A 102 -13.60 1.41 16.93
N TYR A 103 -14.11 1.43 15.70
CA TYR A 103 -13.94 2.53 14.75
C TYR A 103 -15.28 3.00 14.18
N SER A 104 -15.55 4.30 14.24
CA SER A 104 -16.73 4.92 13.62
C SER A 104 -16.60 5.07 12.10
N SER A 105 -15.38 5.18 11.57
CA SER A 105 -15.10 5.35 10.14
C SER A 105 -13.73 4.79 9.74
N TRP A 106 -13.52 4.64 8.43
CA TRP A 106 -12.21 4.33 7.86
C TRP A 106 -11.17 5.39 8.26
N GLU A 107 -11.54 6.67 8.17
CA GLU A 107 -10.69 7.81 8.48
C GLU A 107 -10.25 7.80 9.95
N GLU A 108 -11.15 7.47 10.89
CA GLU A 108 -10.79 7.32 12.30
C GLU A 108 -9.78 6.17 12.51
N MET A 109 -9.99 5.05 11.82
CA MET A 109 -9.07 3.92 11.89
C MET A 109 -7.67 4.30 11.39
N ILE A 110 -7.58 4.98 10.24
CA ILE A 110 -6.31 5.48 9.69
C ILE A 110 -5.64 6.47 10.65
N ALA A 111 -6.39 7.41 11.22
CA ALA A 111 -5.87 8.38 12.19
C ALA A 111 -5.28 7.69 13.43
N LYS A 112 -5.94 6.64 13.94
CA LYS A 112 -5.43 5.86 15.07
C LYS A 112 -4.12 5.15 14.72
N PHE A 113 -4.05 4.47 13.57
CA PHE A 113 -2.81 3.83 13.11
C PHE A 113 -1.68 4.83 12.89
N GLY A 114 -1.99 6.04 12.41
CA GLY A 114 -1.02 7.11 12.27
C GLY A 114 -0.44 7.56 13.61
N LYS A 115 -1.30 7.75 14.61
CA LYS A 115 -0.89 8.10 15.98
C LYS A 115 -0.02 6.99 16.61
N GLU A 116 -0.44 5.73 16.49
CA GLU A 116 0.31 4.60 17.03
C GLU A 116 1.72 4.50 16.42
N ARG A 117 1.86 4.78 15.13
CA ARG A 117 3.17 4.81 14.46
C ARG A 117 4.07 5.93 14.95
N MET A 118 3.52 7.14 15.10
CA MET A 118 4.25 8.27 15.69
C MET A 118 4.72 7.95 17.12
N ASP A 119 3.85 7.32 17.92
CA ASP A 119 4.18 6.92 19.29
C ASP A 119 5.28 5.85 19.32
N GLN A 120 5.29 4.90 18.37
CA GLN A 120 6.37 3.92 18.22
C GLN A 120 7.69 4.56 17.84
N ASP A 121 7.70 5.49 16.89
CA ASP A 121 8.91 6.19 16.47
C ASP A 121 9.48 7.06 17.60
N ASN A 122 8.61 7.73 18.37
CA ASN A 122 8.99 8.49 19.56
C ASN A 122 9.57 7.62 20.68
N ARG A 123 9.13 6.36 20.80
CA ARG A 123 9.68 5.39 21.77
C ARG A 123 11.03 4.81 21.31
N LYS A 124 11.20 4.55 20.01
CA LYS A 124 12.48 4.07 19.42
C LYS A 124 13.62 5.09 19.56
N GLY A 125 13.32 6.38 19.63
CA GLY A 125 14.31 7.40 19.99
C GLY A 125 14.83 7.29 21.44
N LYS A 126 14.16 6.51 22.30
CA LYS A 126 14.51 6.33 23.73
C LYS A 126 15.11 4.97 24.08
N SER A 127 15.02 3.93 23.24
CA SER A 127 15.66 2.62 23.48
C SER A 127 16.55 2.21 22.30
N LYS A 128 17.83 1.97 22.60
CA LYS A 128 18.83 1.48 21.63
C LYS A 128 18.79 -0.03 21.41
N ASP A 129 17.88 -0.72 22.08
CA ASP A 129 17.67 -2.16 22.02
C ASP A 129 16.17 -2.42 21.79
N ASP A 130 15.84 -3.51 21.10
CA ASP A 130 14.51 -4.01 20.72
C ASP A 130 14.14 -3.87 19.24
N LYS A 131 14.91 -4.60 18.40
CA LYS A 131 14.55 -4.91 17.00
C LYS A 131 13.50 -6.03 16.87
N GLU A 132 12.88 -6.50 17.95
CA GLU A 132 12.02 -7.70 17.92
C GLU A 132 10.50 -7.45 18.00
N ASN A 133 10.03 -6.21 18.17
CA ASN A 133 8.58 -5.92 18.26
C ASN A 133 8.03 -5.15 17.06
N ASP A 134 8.26 -5.65 15.84
CA ASP A 134 7.55 -5.18 14.64
C ASP A 134 6.15 -5.83 14.59
N LEU A 135 5.23 -5.30 15.41
CA LEU A 135 3.87 -5.84 15.65
C LEU A 135 2.90 -5.71 14.46
N LEU A 136 3.40 -5.55 13.23
CA LEU A 136 2.58 -5.56 12.01
C LEU A 136 2.23 -6.98 11.50
N TYR A 137 2.66 -8.03 12.20
CA TYR A 137 2.45 -9.43 11.80
C TYR A 137 1.27 -10.14 12.50
N LYS A 138 0.40 -9.41 13.22
CA LYS A 138 -0.75 -9.96 13.96
C LYS A 138 -2.11 -9.39 13.53
N LEU A 139 -2.28 -9.16 12.23
CA LEU A 139 -3.60 -9.12 11.60
C LEU A 139 -3.81 -10.44 10.85
#